data_AF-T1AC80-F1
#
_entry.id   AF-T1AC80-F1
#
_cell.length_a   1.000
_cell.length_b   1.000
_cell.length_c   1.000
_cell.angle_alpha   90.00
_cell.angle_beta   90.00
_cell.angle_gamma   90.00
#
_symmetry.space_group_name_H-M   'P 1'
#
loop_
_entity.id
_entity.type
_entity.pdbx_description
1 polymer ?
#
loop_
_entity_poly.entity_id
_entity_poly.type
_entity_poly.pdbx_seq_one_letter_code
_entity_poly.pdbx_strand_id
1 'polypeptide(L)'
;MRTTVLIENILAAFEMEEILFELRERAVGLNAGRWDYIFSVIRKFRNRPEFVLPDRALVTMTVPFMEAYTDLLVRTCHRRRAHALGGMAAFIPNRADPQRTRTALDRVRQDKQREVGQGFDGTWVAHPGLVATAAAVFDSVLGARPNQVERLREEVRVEASDLLAIDDTPG
;
A
#
# COMPACT_ATOMS: atom_id res chain seq x y z
N MET A 1 11.79 -15.53 15.80
CA MET A 1 10.67 -15.38 14.84
C MET A 1 10.72 -13.97 14.28
N ARG A 2 10.52 -13.81 12.96
CA ARG A 2 10.40 -12.50 12.31
C ARG A 2 8.93 -12.22 11.96
N THR A 3 8.52 -10.96 11.93
CA THR A 3 7.12 -10.56 11.72
C THR A 3 7.03 -9.35 10.79
N THR A 4 6.08 -9.38 9.87
CA THR A 4 5.64 -8.20 9.12
C THR A 4 4.26 -7.82 9.65
N VAL A 5 4.04 -6.54 9.94
CA VAL A 5 2.76 -6.05 10.49
C VAL A 5 1.91 -5.45 9.38
N LEU A 6 0.65 -5.84 9.27
CA LEU A 6 -0.29 -5.21 8.34
C LEU A 6 -0.81 -3.92 8.97
N ILE A 7 -0.56 -2.78 8.33
CA ILE A 7 -1.12 -1.49 8.76
C ILE A 7 -2.45 -1.31 8.06
N GLU A 8 -3.42 -2.14 8.40
CA GLU A 8 -4.73 -2.17 7.76
C GLU A 8 -5.84 -1.63 8.67
N ASN A 9 -5.44 -0.85 9.68
CA ASN A 9 -6.33 -0.13 10.57
C ASN A 9 -5.94 1.35 10.59
N ILE A 10 -6.91 2.25 10.48
CA ILE A 10 -6.70 3.70 10.44
C ILE A 10 -5.91 4.20 11.65
N LEU A 11 -6.12 3.64 12.85
CA LEU A 11 -5.38 4.06 14.04
C LEU A 11 -3.92 3.60 13.99
N ALA A 12 -3.65 2.44 13.41
CA ALA A 12 -2.29 1.94 13.25
C ALA A 12 -1.45 2.83 12.30
N ALA A 13 -2.09 3.61 11.42
CA ALA A 13 -1.38 4.57 10.57
C ALA A 13 -0.73 5.71 11.37
N PHE A 14 -1.31 6.06 12.53
CA PHE A 14 -0.79 7.10 13.42
C PHE A 14 0.31 6.58 14.36
N GLU A 15 0.47 5.26 14.46
CA GLU A 15 1.35 4.60 15.43
C GLU A 15 2.38 3.70 14.74
N MET A 16 2.66 3.91 13.44
CA MET A 16 3.58 3.03 12.70
C MET A 16 5.00 3.01 13.29
N GLU A 17 5.48 4.16 13.80
CA GLU A 17 6.79 4.25 14.45
C GLU A 17 6.82 3.47 15.78
N GLU A 18 5.79 3.63 16.60
CA GLU A 18 5.61 2.95 17.88
C GLU A 18 5.45 1.44 17.69
N ILE A 19 4.66 1.01 16.70
CA ILE A 19 4.50 -0.41 16.35
C ILE A 19 5.85 -1.03 15.99
N LEU A 20 6.65 -0.36 15.14
CA LEU A 20 7.99 -0.83 14.79
C LEU A 20 8.93 -0.79 16.01
N PHE A 21 8.81 0.20 16.88
CA PHE A 21 9.62 0.32 18.08
C PHE A 21 9.34 -0.82 19.09
N GLU A 22 8.07 -1.08 19.39
CA GLU A 22 7.67 -2.14 20.32
C GLU A 22 8.04 -3.53 19.79
N LEU A 23 7.96 -3.73 18.47
CA LEU A 23 8.30 -4.99 17.82
C LEU A 23 9.75 -5.04 17.29
N ARG A 24 10.62 -4.07 17.61
CA ARG A 24 11.96 -3.89 16.99
C ARG A 24 12.86 -5.12 16.95
N GLU A 25 12.72 -6.03 17.91
CA GLU A 25 13.50 -7.27 17.95
C GLU A 25 13.05 -8.30 16.89
N ARG A 26 11.84 -8.15 16.34
CA ARG A 26 11.16 -9.15 15.50
C ARG A 26 10.59 -8.59 14.20
N ALA A 27 10.18 -7.32 14.19
CA ALA A 27 9.61 -6.66 13.03
C ALA A 27 10.64 -6.59 11.90
N VAL A 28 10.22 -6.97 10.70
CA VAL A 28 11.02 -6.83 9.47
C VAL A 28 10.39 -5.89 8.45
N GLY A 29 9.17 -5.43 8.70
CA GLY A 29 8.47 -4.54 7.79
C GLY A 29 7.02 -4.30 8.15
N LEU A 30 6.42 -3.37 7.42
CA LEU A 30 4.99 -3.08 7.42
C LEU A 30 4.40 -3.39 6.04
N ASN A 31 3.11 -3.70 6.00
CA ASN A 31 2.38 -3.91 4.75
C ASN A 31 1.21 -2.94 4.62
N ALA A 32 1.04 -2.42 3.40
CA ALA A 32 -0.08 -1.58 3.04
C ALA A 32 -1.28 -2.41 2.54
N GLY A 33 -2.46 -2.19 3.11
CA GLY A 33 -3.72 -2.82 2.70
C GLY A 33 -4.73 -1.78 2.21
N ARG A 34 -5.58 -2.16 1.24
CA ARG A 34 -6.66 -1.28 0.75
C ARG A 34 -7.97 -1.53 1.48
N TRP A 35 -8.49 -2.75 1.40
CA TRP A 35 -9.87 -3.02 1.82
C TRP A 35 -10.09 -2.98 3.32
N ASP A 36 -9.23 -3.62 4.10
CA ASP A 36 -9.33 -3.59 5.56
C ASP A 36 -9.06 -2.18 6.11
N TYR A 37 -8.14 -1.43 5.48
CA TYR A 37 -7.89 -0.03 5.83
C TYR A 37 -9.13 0.85 5.62
N ILE A 38 -9.72 0.82 4.43
CA ILE A 38 -10.98 1.53 4.12
C ILE A 38 -12.11 1.09 5.05
N PHE A 39 -12.24 -0.21 5.30
CA PHE A 39 -13.24 -0.72 6.24
C PHE A 39 -13.02 -0.17 7.65
N SER A 40 -11.77 -0.11 8.12
CA SER A 40 -11.44 0.42 9.44
C SER A 40 -11.80 1.90 9.60
N VAL A 41 -11.62 2.69 8.54
CA VAL A 41 -12.05 4.10 8.46
C VAL A 41 -13.56 4.20 8.65
N ILE A 42 -14.34 3.46 7.84
CA ILE A 42 -15.80 3.43 7.93
C ILE A 42 -16.23 3.03 9.34
N ARG A 43 -15.65 1.96 9.88
CA ARG A 43 -15.99 1.45 11.22
C ARG A 43 -15.69 2.47 12.32
N LYS A 44 -14.54 3.15 12.23
CA LYS A 44 -14.06 4.12 13.22
C LYS A 44 -14.90 5.38 13.21
N PHE A 45 -15.24 5.89 12.02
CA PHE A 45 -15.90 7.18 11.84
C PHE A 45 -17.38 7.09 11.43
N ARG A 46 -18.01 5.92 11.54
CA ARG A 46 -19.43 5.67 11.17
C ARG A 46 -20.47 6.68 11.68
N ASN A 47 -20.17 7.43 12.74
CA ASN A 47 -21.08 8.43 13.33
C ASN A 47 -20.75 9.87 12.90
N ARG A 48 -19.80 10.07 11.98
CA ARG A 48 -19.35 11.39 11.51
C ARG A 48 -19.71 11.55 10.02
N PRO A 49 -20.68 12.41 9.66
CA PRO A 49 -21.15 12.54 8.29
C PRO A 49 -20.06 13.02 7.30
N GLU A 50 -19.04 13.71 7.79
CA GLU A 50 -17.87 14.16 7.01
C GLU A 50 -16.87 13.03 6.67
N PHE A 51 -17.08 11.80 7.18
CA PHE A 51 -16.25 10.62 6.89
C PHE A 51 -16.99 9.56 6.07
N VAL A 52 -18.02 9.95 5.32
CA VAL A 52 -18.71 9.07 4.39
C VAL A 52 -17.88 8.93 3.12
N LEU A 53 -17.47 7.71 2.81
CA LEU A 53 -16.73 7.40 1.59
C LEU A 53 -17.68 7.16 0.40
N PRO A 54 -17.24 7.47 -0.83
CA PRO A 54 -17.98 7.12 -2.04
C PRO A 54 -17.93 5.60 -2.30
N ASP A 55 -18.43 5.18 -3.46
CA ASP A 55 -18.28 3.78 -3.89
C ASP A 55 -16.82 3.34 -3.75
N ARG A 56 -16.62 2.21 -3.09
CA ARG A 56 -15.31 1.62 -2.80
C ARG A 56 -14.40 1.50 -4.04
N ALA A 57 -14.96 1.38 -5.25
CA ALA A 57 -14.22 1.33 -6.49
C ALA A 57 -13.46 2.64 -6.77
N LEU A 58 -14.02 3.78 -6.38
CA LEU A 58 -13.45 5.12 -6.51
C LEU A 58 -12.37 5.41 -5.46
N VAL A 59 -12.43 4.74 -4.31
CA VAL A 59 -11.43 4.87 -3.24
C VAL A 59 -10.15 4.07 -3.57
N THR A 60 -9.40 4.54 -4.57
CA THR A 60 -8.15 3.91 -5.04
C THR A 60 -6.96 4.19 -4.11
N MET A 61 -5.79 3.63 -4.38
CA MET A 61 -4.56 3.95 -3.63
C MET A 61 -4.00 5.36 -3.93
N THR A 62 -4.63 6.12 -4.85
CA THR A 62 -4.17 7.44 -5.30
C THR A 62 -5.07 8.57 -4.81
N VAL A 63 -6.10 8.27 -4.01
CA VAL A 63 -6.90 9.32 -3.36
C VAL A 63 -6.13 9.87 -2.16
N PRO A 64 -6.35 11.14 -1.76
CA PRO A 64 -5.43 11.86 -0.87
C PRO A 64 -5.04 11.11 0.41
N PHE A 65 -6.02 10.64 1.19
CA PHE A 65 -5.73 9.95 2.46
C PHE A 65 -5.04 8.57 2.28
N MET A 66 -5.27 7.90 1.15
CA MET A 66 -4.61 6.62 0.83
C MET A 66 -3.17 6.83 0.35
N GLU A 67 -2.94 7.88 -0.43
CA GLU A 67 -1.60 8.30 -0.85
C GLU A 67 -0.76 8.70 0.37
N ALA A 68 -1.29 9.57 1.23
CA ALA A 68 -0.65 9.98 2.49
C ALA A 68 -0.32 8.77 3.38
N TYR A 69 -1.25 7.82 3.52
CA TYR A 69 -1.04 6.57 4.23
C TYR A 69 0.12 5.75 3.66
N THR A 70 0.17 5.53 2.35
CA THR A 70 1.24 4.72 1.74
C THR A 70 2.59 5.41 1.76
N ASP A 71 2.64 6.72 1.55
CA ASP A 71 3.87 7.50 1.62
C ASP A 71 4.44 7.54 3.04
N LEU A 72 3.58 7.74 4.05
CA LEU A 72 3.98 7.65 5.45
C LEU A 72 4.52 6.26 5.80
N LEU A 73 3.88 5.20 5.32
CA LEU A 73 4.31 3.82 5.57
C LEU A 73 5.71 3.55 5.01
N VAL A 74 5.96 3.89 3.73
CA VAL A 74 7.27 3.70 3.10
C VAL A 74 8.35 4.47 3.88
N ARG A 75 8.12 5.77 4.12
CA ARG A 75 9.04 6.63 4.86
C ARG A 75 9.35 6.07 6.25
N THR A 76 8.32 5.66 6.99
CA THR A 76 8.45 5.13 8.34
C THR A 76 9.27 3.85 8.38
N CYS A 77 8.97 2.90 7.48
CA CYS A 77 9.72 1.66 7.36
C CYS A 77 11.19 1.91 7.07
N HIS A 78 11.49 2.71 6.05
CA HIS A 78 12.85 2.92 5.58
C HIS A 78 13.71 3.68 6.60
N ARG A 79 13.14 4.68 7.29
CA ARG A 79 13.81 5.37 8.42
C ARG A 79 14.19 4.41 9.55
N ARG A 80 13.43 3.34 9.75
CA ARG A 80 13.68 2.31 10.78
C ARG A 80 14.42 1.08 10.24
N ARG A 81 14.90 1.12 8.99
CA ARG A 81 15.54 -0.01 8.28
C ARG A 81 14.66 -1.27 8.22
N ALA A 82 13.36 -1.06 8.08
CA ALA A 82 12.36 -2.11 7.89
C ALA A 82 11.81 -2.06 6.46
N HIS A 83 11.23 -3.16 5.99
CA HIS A 83 10.65 -3.24 4.66
C HIS A 83 9.27 -2.62 4.57
N ALA A 84 8.98 -1.92 3.47
CA ALA A 84 7.64 -1.50 3.10
C ALA A 84 7.08 -2.43 2.02
N LEU A 85 5.96 -3.11 2.28
CA LEU A 85 5.31 -4.00 1.32
C LEU A 85 4.00 -3.40 0.79
N GLY A 86 3.86 -3.38 -0.53
CA GLY A 86 2.68 -2.89 -1.24
C GLY A 86 1.47 -3.82 -1.13
N GLY A 87 0.33 -3.33 -1.60
CA GLY A 87 -0.96 -4.01 -1.48
C GLY A 87 -1.18 -5.14 -2.48
N MET A 88 -2.32 -5.82 -2.31
CA MET A 88 -2.71 -6.99 -3.09
C MET A 88 -3.23 -6.63 -4.50
N ALA A 89 -2.69 -7.28 -5.53
CA ALA A 89 -3.37 -7.41 -6.83
C ALA A 89 -4.25 -8.68 -6.85
N ALA A 90 -5.56 -8.49 -6.76
CA ALA A 90 -6.53 -9.57 -6.57
C ALA A 90 -7.13 -10.16 -7.87
N PHE A 91 -6.65 -9.76 -9.05
CA PHE A 91 -7.21 -10.23 -10.31
C PHE A 91 -6.86 -11.70 -10.59
N ILE A 92 -7.83 -12.47 -11.08
CA ILE A 92 -7.63 -13.86 -11.51
C ILE A 92 -7.68 -13.90 -13.05
N PRO A 93 -6.55 -14.21 -13.73
CA PRO A 93 -6.52 -14.36 -15.19
C PRO A 93 -7.53 -15.39 -15.71
N ASN A 94 -8.27 -15.02 -16.76
CA ASN A 94 -9.24 -15.91 -17.41
C ASN A 94 -8.79 -16.27 -18.83
N ARG A 95 -8.46 -17.54 -19.05
CA ARG A 95 -8.02 -18.04 -20.38
C ARG A 95 -9.12 -17.95 -21.45
N ALA A 96 -10.39 -18.02 -21.06
CA ALA A 96 -11.52 -17.91 -21.98
C ALA A 96 -11.77 -16.47 -22.45
N ASP A 97 -11.16 -15.48 -21.78
CA ASP A 97 -11.28 -14.06 -22.14
C ASP A 97 -9.89 -13.38 -22.12
N PRO A 98 -9.12 -13.53 -23.21
CA PRO A 98 -7.77 -12.97 -23.31
C PRO A 98 -7.76 -11.44 -23.26
N GLN A 99 -8.80 -10.76 -23.76
CA GLN A 99 -8.88 -9.30 -23.78
C GLN A 99 -9.07 -8.75 -22.37
N ARG A 100 -10.01 -9.30 -21.59
CA ARG A 100 -10.20 -8.90 -20.20
C ARG A 100 -8.96 -9.20 -19.36
N THR A 101 -8.30 -10.32 -19.61
CA THR A 101 -7.03 -10.67 -18.96
C THR A 101 -5.94 -9.64 -19.28
N ARG A 102 -5.80 -9.23 -20.54
CA ARG A 102 -4.81 -8.20 -20.94
C ARG A 102 -5.07 -6.87 -20.24
N THR A 103 -6.29 -6.35 -20.30
CA THR A 103 -6.66 -5.09 -19.63
C THR A 103 -6.39 -5.14 -18.13
N ALA A 104 -6.67 -6.27 -17.48
CA ALA A 104 -6.40 -6.41 -16.06
C ALA A 104 -4.90 -6.51 -15.74
N LEU A 105 -4.12 -7.21 -16.57
CA LEU A 105 -2.65 -7.26 -16.42
C LEU A 105 -2.02 -5.86 -16.60
N ASP A 106 -2.54 -5.06 -17.53
CA ASP A 106 -2.10 -3.67 -17.71
C ASP A 106 -2.39 -2.82 -16.48
N ARG A 107 -3.57 -2.99 -15.84
CA ARG A 107 -3.89 -2.33 -14.56
C ARG A 107 -2.97 -2.80 -13.43
N VAL A 108 -2.73 -4.11 -13.30
CA VAL A 108 -1.78 -4.65 -12.31
C VAL A 108 -0.40 -4.05 -12.53
N ARG A 109 0.08 -3.97 -13.78
CA ARG A 109 1.37 -3.37 -14.11
C ARG A 109 1.43 -1.90 -13.66
N GLN A 110 0.43 -1.09 -13.98
CA GLN A 110 0.36 0.31 -13.58
C GLN A 110 0.37 0.48 -12.05
N ASP A 111 -0.39 -0.36 -11.35
CA ASP A 111 -0.43 -0.36 -9.89
C ASP A 111 0.93 -0.70 -9.28
N LYS A 112 1.60 -1.72 -9.81
CA LYS A 112 2.93 -2.13 -9.31
C LYS A 112 4.01 -1.13 -9.66
N GLN A 113 3.90 -0.45 -10.80
CA GLN A 113 4.81 0.63 -11.20
C GLN A 113 4.73 1.80 -10.24
N ARG A 114 3.51 2.16 -9.82
CA ARG A 114 3.30 3.17 -8.78
C ARG A 114 3.90 2.73 -7.45
N GLU A 115 3.62 1.51 -6.98
CA GLU A 115 4.15 1.01 -5.69
C GLU A 115 5.69 1.04 -5.66
N VAL A 116 6.36 0.44 -6.64
CA VAL A 116 7.83 0.47 -6.69
C VAL A 116 8.36 1.90 -6.92
N GLY A 117 7.61 2.74 -7.63
CA GLY A 117 7.89 4.16 -7.83
C GLY A 117 7.80 4.98 -6.54
N GLN A 118 6.90 4.64 -5.62
CA GLN A 118 6.82 5.21 -4.26
C GLN A 118 7.95 4.70 -3.36
N GLY A 119 8.54 3.55 -3.67
CA GLY A 119 9.64 2.98 -2.91
C GLY A 119 9.27 1.76 -2.08
N PHE A 120 8.13 1.12 -2.35
CA PHE A 120 7.86 -0.19 -1.77
C PHE A 120 8.94 -1.21 -2.18
N ASP A 121 9.36 -2.07 -1.25
CA ASP A 121 10.38 -3.10 -1.45
C ASP A 121 9.84 -4.35 -2.12
N GLY A 122 8.52 -4.56 -2.03
CA GLY A 122 7.85 -5.72 -2.59
C GLY A 122 6.35 -5.51 -2.66
N THR A 123 5.63 -6.50 -3.18
CA THR A 123 4.18 -6.41 -3.42
C THR A 123 3.48 -7.75 -3.29
N TRP A 124 2.15 -7.75 -3.21
CA TRP A 124 1.31 -8.93 -3.12
C TRP A 124 0.52 -9.21 -4.41
N VAL A 125 0.40 -10.49 -4.75
CA VAL A 125 -0.45 -11.00 -5.83
C VAL A 125 -1.28 -12.18 -5.33
N ALA A 126 -2.53 -12.27 -5.76
CA ALA A 126 -3.46 -13.31 -5.30
C ALA A 126 -3.40 -14.59 -6.15
N HIS A 127 -2.74 -14.53 -7.30
CA HIS A 127 -2.73 -15.62 -8.28
C HIS A 127 -1.33 -15.80 -8.89
N PRO A 128 -0.81 -17.04 -9.03
CA PRO A 128 0.51 -17.31 -9.61
C PRO A 128 0.73 -16.70 -10.99
N GLY A 129 -0.34 -16.63 -11.81
CA GLY A 129 -0.31 -16.00 -13.13
C GLY A 129 0.00 -14.49 -13.14
N LEU A 130 -0.01 -13.81 -12.00
CA LEU A 130 0.38 -12.41 -11.87
C LEU A 130 1.85 -12.22 -11.45
N VAL A 131 2.52 -13.28 -10.98
CA VAL A 131 3.87 -13.21 -10.41
C VAL A 131 4.86 -12.63 -11.41
N ALA A 132 4.87 -13.15 -12.65
CA ALA A 132 5.80 -12.67 -13.69
C ALA A 132 5.58 -11.19 -14.03
N THR A 133 4.32 -10.72 -14.02
CA THR A 133 4.02 -9.30 -14.28
C THR A 133 4.48 -8.41 -13.15
N ALA A 134 4.23 -8.80 -11.89
CA ALA A 134 4.66 -8.02 -10.73
C ALA A 134 6.20 -8.02 -10.60
N ALA A 135 6.84 -9.18 -10.76
CA ALA A 135 8.30 -9.32 -10.70
C ALA A 135 8.99 -8.44 -11.77
N ALA A 136 8.55 -8.52 -13.04
CA ALA A 136 9.15 -7.72 -14.11
C ALA A 136 9.09 -6.21 -13.84
N VAL A 137 8.01 -5.72 -13.20
CA VAL A 137 7.89 -4.32 -12.81
C VAL A 137 8.87 -3.95 -11.71
N PHE A 138 8.96 -4.75 -10.64
CA PHE A 138 9.91 -4.49 -9.57
C PHE A 138 11.36 -4.61 -10.04
N ASP A 139 11.69 -5.65 -10.81
CA ASP A 139 13.03 -5.87 -11.39
C ASP A 139 13.48 -4.69 -12.25
N SER A 140 12.56 -4.08 -13.02
CA SER A 140 12.88 -2.91 -13.86
C SER A 140 13.36 -1.68 -13.09
N VAL A 141 13.03 -1.57 -11.80
CA VAL A 141 13.40 -0.42 -10.94
C VAL A 141 14.48 -0.80 -9.92
N LEU A 142 14.43 -2.04 -9.41
CA LEU A 142 15.41 -2.55 -8.46
C LEU A 142 16.75 -2.90 -9.12
N GLY A 143 16.71 -3.44 -10.34
CA GLY A 143 17.89 -3.99 -11.00
C GLY A 143 18.48 -5.13 -10.15
N ALA A 144 19.75 -4.98 -9.75
CA ALA A 144 20.43 -5.96 -8.90
C ALA A 144 20.16 -5.78 -7.39
N ARG A 145 19.46 -4.71 -6.98
CA ARG A 145 19.21 -4.43 -5.57
C ARG A 145 18.11 -5.37 -5.04
N PRO A 146 18.27 -5.92 -3.82
CA PRO A 146 17.26 -6.81 -3.24
C PRO A 146 16.02 -6.06 -2.72
N ASN A 147 16.10 -4.74 -2.51
CA ASN A 147 15.06 -3.87 -1.95
C ASN A 147 15.44 -2.38 -2.18
N GLN A 148 14.65 -1.45 -1.65
CA GLN A 148 14.89 0.01 -1.69
C GLN A 148 14.91 0.66 -0.30
N VAL A 149 15.25 -0.09 0.76
CA VAL A 149 15.22 0.40 2.16
C VAL A 149 16.10 1.64 2.35
N GLU A 150 17.11 1.85 1.50
CA GLU A 150 17.96 3.03 1.47
C GLU A 150 17.24 4.31 1.01
N ARG A 151 16.07 4.19 0.37
CA ARG A 151 15.29 5.32 -0.15
C ARG A 151 14.45 5.93 0.97
N LEU A 152 15.05 6.84 1.74
CA LEU A 152 14.45 7.37 2.97
C LEU A 152 13.19 8.25 2.78
N ARG A 153 12.87 8.69 1.56
CA ARG A 153 11.73 9.58 1.23
C ARG A 153 11.69 10.82 2.14
N GLU A 154 12.81 11.54 2.29
CA GLU A 154 12.90 12.71 3.19
C GLU A 154 11.99 13.88 2.76
N GLU A 155 11.61 13.92 1.49
CA GLU A 155 10.67 14.88 0.92
C GLU A 155 9.23 14.65 1.40
N VAL A 156 8.90 13.44 1.85
CA VAL A 156 7.55 13.11 2.33
C VAL A 156 7.29 13.74 3.69
N ARG A 157 6.25 14.55 3.74
CA ARG A 157 5.69 15.14 4.96
C ARG A 157 4.20 14.82 4.98
N VAL A 158 3.80 14.00 5.94
CA VAL A 158 2.41 13.60 6.16
C VAL A 158 2.04 14.02 7.56
N GLU A 159 0.99 14.84 7.65
CA GLU A 159 0.38 15.27 8.89
C GLU A 159 -0.84 14.40 9.22
N ALA A 160 -1.31 14.50 10.46
CA ALA A 160 -2.49 13.76 10.91
C ALA A 160 -3.75 14.09 10.09
N SER A 161 -3.87 15.33 9.60
CA SER A 161 -4.97 15.77 8.73
C SER A 161 -4.96 15.06 7.38
N ASP A 162 -3.77 14.79 6.81
CA ASP A 162 -3.67 14.16 5.49
C ASP A 162 -4.19 12.71 5.53
N LEU A 163 -3.95 12.00 6.63
CA LEU A 163 -4.50 10.65 6.88
C LEU A 163 -6.03 10.66 7.06
N LEU A 164 -6.63 11.83 7.28
CA LEU A 164 -8.06 12.03 7.50
C LEU A 164 -8.74 12.83 6.39
N ALA A 165 -8.05 13.15 5.29
CA ALA A 165 -8.54 13.89 4.13
C ALA A 165 -9.49 13.01 3.28
N ILE A 166 -10.61 12.63 3.88
CA ILE A 166 -11.58 11.66 3.36
C ILE A 166 -12.57 12.34 2.43
N ASP A 167 -12.98 13.55 2.80
CA ASP A 167 -13.84 14.46 2.05
C ASP A 167 -13.22 14.92 0.73
N ASP A 168 -11.89 14.90 0.61
CA ASP A 168 -11.18 15.15 -0.64
C ASP A 168 -11.19 13.95 -1.61
N THR A 169 -11.80 12.82 -1.23
CA THR A 169 -11.94 11.66 -2.11
C THR A 169 -13.01 11.92 -3.18
N PRO A 170 -12.69 11.88 -4.49
CA PRO A 170 -13.67 12.17 -5.53
C PRO A 170 -14.83 11.16 -5.55
N GLY A 171 -16.07 11.67 -5.60
CA GLY A 171 -17.28 10.85 -5.75
C GLY A 171 -18.45 11.35 -4.94
#